data_AF-A0A1Q7XWH7-F1
#
_entry.id   AF-A0A1Q7XWH7-F1
#
_cell.length_a   1.000
_cell.length_b   1.000
_cell.length_c   1.000
_cell.angle_alpha   90.00
_cell.angle_beta   90.00
_cell.angle_gamma   90.00
#
_symmetry.space_group_name_H-M   'P 1'
#
loop_
_entity.id
_entity.type
_entity.pdbx_description
1 polymer ?
#
loop_
_entity_poly.entity_id
_entity_poly.type
_entity_poly.pdbx_seq_one_letter_code
_entity_poly.pdbx_strand_id
1 'polypeptide(L)'
;MAVLAHASAGRIVAAWTLDPAPIDPATHLEQTHTRGRRHLRRLLDQPADAEVRSPMTNQLFDRLTQPADPSKRKKIDYMSVTSYTYTPRKPLRRVLDHALDHLNQIDQWQRWRREGVVPIPTDGWAPSTVTLPEDRLPLTAADLDAWLWRVDQAMRLLTQRAAGLSDDDLDWQPPDGGWPLRRILHHVARSEVLYAASFDEVLPDDPVARYAEADARFSKRLVAARAMTDDPSIVFPDPYGTFFTPAGVVAEVLALESELLTSVTG
;
A
#
# COMPACT_ATOMS: atom_id res chain seq x y z
N MET A 1 -2.64 23.98 7.66
CA MET A 1 -1.63 23.25 6.86
C MET A 1 -1.58 21.78 7.21
N ALA A 2 -1.29 21.40 8.47
CA ALA A 2 -1.20 20.00 8.88
C ALA A 2 -2.50 19.20 8.68
N VAL A 3 -3.63 19.77 9.12
CA VAL A 3 -4.97 19.18 8.88
C VAL A 3 -5.22 18.87 7.42
N LEU A 4 -4.97 19.81 6.51
CA LEU A 4 -5.18 19.58 5.07
C LEU A 4 -4.26 18.49 4.53
N ALA A 5 -3.02 18.37 5.02
CA ALA A 5 -2.12 17.30 4.63
C ALA A 5 -2.64 15.93 5.05
N HIS A 6 -3.08 15.78 6.30
CA HIS A 6 -3.65 14.52 6.79
C HIS A 6 -4.99 14.18 6.15
N ALA A 7 -5.87 15.16 5.94
CA ALA A 7 -7.14 14.95 5.26
C ALA A 7 -6.92 14.55 3.79
N SER A 8 -5.98 15.19 3.09
CA SER A 8 -5.58 14.80 1.74
C SER A 8 -5.06 13.36 1.71
N ALA A 9 -4.17 13.01 2.64
CA ALA A 9 -3.62 11.67 2.78
C ALA A 9 -4.74 10.63 2.98
N GLY A 10 -5.68 10.91 3.89
CA GLY A 10 -6.82 10.06 4.17
C GLY A 10 -7.71 9.83 2.96
N ARG A 11 -8.03 10.89 2.21
CA ARG A 11 -8.84 10.78 0.98
C ARG A 11 -8.13 10.00 -0.11
N ILE A 12 -6.81 10.13 -0.25
CA ILE A 12 -6.03 9.33 -1.22
C ILE A 12 -6.01 7.85 -0.83
N VAL A 13 -5.77 7.54 0.45
CA VAL A 13 -5.85 6.16 0.96
C VAL A 13 -7.23 5.58 0.70
N ALA A 14 -8.28 6.31 1.04
CA ALA A 14 -9.66 5.92 0.78
C ALA A 14 -9.93 5.70 -0.71
N ALA A 15 -9.41 6.57 -1.57
CA ALA A 15 -9.51 6.41 -3.01
C ALA A 15 -8.80 5.12 -3.47
N TRP A 16 -7.62 4.80 -2.95
CA TRP A 16 -6.95 3.53 -3.25
C TRP A 16 -7.71 2.31 -2.73
N THR A 17 -8.32 2.39 -1.55
CA THR A 17 -9.17 1.33 -0.99
C THR A 17 -10.38 1.05 -1.88
N LEU A 18 -10.99 2.11 -2.45
CA LEU A 18 -12.16 2.02 -3.33
C LEU A 18 -11.87 1.50 -4.73
N ASP A 19 -10.61 1.24 -5.09
CA ASP A 19 -10.27 0.60 -6.36
C ASP A 19 -10.60 -0.90 -6.27
N PRO A 20 -11.59 -1.41 -7.00
CA PRO A 20 -12.09 -2.78 -6.84
C PRO A 20 -10.98 -3.81 -7.12
N ALA A 21 -10.98 -4.89 -6.34
CA ALA A 21 -10.05 -6.00 -6.50
C ALA A 21 -10.82 -7.32 -6.63
N PRO A 22 -10.33 -8.29 -7.42
CA PRO A 22 -10.84 -9.66 -7.40
C PRO A 22 -10.76 -10.25 -6.00
N ILE A 23 -11.73 -11.09 -5.63
CA ILE A 23 -11.73 -11.83 -4.35
C ILE A 23 -10.59 -12.86 -4.27
N ASP A 24 -10.16 -13.39 -5.42
CA ASP A 24 -8.97 -14.23 -5.51
C ASP A 24 -7.70 -13.36 -5.43
N PRO A 25 -6.87 -13.50 -4.37
CA PRO A 25 -5.67 -12.70 -4.21
C PRO A 25 -4.61 -12.97 -5.29
N ALA A 26 -4.55 -14.17 -5.87
CA ALA A 26 -3.57 -14.47 -6.93
C ALA A 26 -3.90 -13.68 -8.22
N THR A 27 -5.18 -13.68 -8.61
CA THR A 27 -5.68 -12.85 -9.71
C THR A 27 -5.45 -11.36 -9.42
N HIS A 28 -5.69 -10.90 -8.17
CA HIS A 28 -5.43 -9.51 -7.80
C HIS A 28 -3.96 -9.13 -8.01
N LEU A 29 -3.01 -9.95 -7.54
CA LEU A 29 -1.57 -9.75 -7.74
C LEU A 29 -1.18 -9.64 -9.21
N GLU A 30 -1.68 -10.54 -10.07
CA GLU A 30 -1.37 -10.52 -11.51
C GLU A 30 -1.87 -9.24 -12.19
N GLN A 31 -3.10 -8.84 -11.89
CA GLN A 31 -3.71 -7.64 -12.44
C GLN A 31 -2.97 -6.38 -11.99
N THR A 32 -2.66 -6.27 -10.69
CA THR A 32 -1.95 -5.13 -10.14
C THR A 32 -0.51 -5.07 -10.64
N HIS A 33 0.17 -6.19 -10.76
CA HIS A 33 1.52 -6.24 -11.31
C HIS A 33 1.56 -5.76 -12.76
N THR A 34 0.63 -6.24 -13.59
CA THR A 34 0.51 -5.78 -14.99
C THR A 34 0.27 -4.28 -15.09
N ARG A 35 -0.53 -3.71 -14.18
CA ARG A 35 -0.75 -2.26 -14.08
C ARG A 35 0.50 -1.54 -13.58
N GLY A 36 1.05 -1.94 -12.45
CA GLY A 36 2.23 -1.36 -11.81
C GLY A 36 3.42 -1.31 -12.75
N ARG A 37 3.65 -2.39 -13.51
CA ARG A 37 4.73 -2.48 -14.50
C ARG A 37 4.67 -1.41 -15.59
N ARG A 38 3.48 -0.91 -15.94
CA ARG A 38 3.34 0.23 -16.88
C ARG A 38 3.82 1.53 -16.24
N HIS A 39 3.58 1.74 -14.95
CA HIS A 39 4.09 2.89 -14.21
C HIS A 39 5.61 2.82 -14.04
N LEU A 40 6.14 1.65 -13.65
CA LEU A 40 7.59 1.47 -13.46
C LEU A 40 8.40 1.77 -14.72
N ARG A 41 7.89 1.43 -15.91
CA ARG A 41 8.54 1.75 -17.19
C ARG A 41 8.72 3.26 -17.42
N ARG A 42 7.79 4.09 -16.95
CA ARG A 42 7.84 5.56 -17.11
C ARG A 42 8.79 6.24 -16.14
N LEU A 43 9.40 5.51 -15.20
CA LEU A 43 10.39 6.08 -14.28
C LEU A 43 11.65 6.57 -15.02
N LEU A 44 11.95 6.02 -16.20
CA LEU A 44 13.06 6.50 -17.05
C LEU A 44 12.82 7.91 -17.59
N ASP A 45 11.55 8.34 -17.69
CA ASP A 45 11.19 9.66 -18.18
C ASP A 45 11.38 10.76 -17.11
N GLN A 46 11.68 10.37 -15.87
CA GLN A 46 11.84 11.29 -14.75
C GLN A 46 13.27 11.83 -14.66
N PRO A 47 13.46 13.11 -14.28
CA PRO A 47 14.77 13.66 -13.97
C PRO A 47 15.50 12.84 -12.91
N ALA A 48 16.83 12.73 -13.01
CA ALA A 48 17.62 11.90 -12.11
C ALA A 48 17.56 12.38 -10.64
N ASP A 49 17.36 13.67 -10.42
CA ASP A 49 17.21 14.33 -9.12
C ASP A 49 15.75 14.52 -8.70
N ALA A 50 14.79 13.98 -9.46
CA ALA A 50 13.38 14.14 -9.16
C ALA A 50 13.01 13.48 -7.83
N GLU A 51 12.26 14.20 -7.00
CA GLU A 51 11.67 13.69 -5.78
C GLU A 51 10.19 14.05 -5.73
N VAL A 52 9.34 13.05 -5.51
CA VAL A 52 7.91 13.25 -5.29
C VAL A 52 7.53 12.91 -3.86
N ARG A 53 6.76 13.78 -3.22
CA ARG A 53 6.28 13.57 -1.85
C ARG A 53 5.21 12.49 -1.82
N SER A 54 5.37 11.48 -0.97
CA SER A 54 4.33 10.50 -0.70
C SER A 54 3.06 11.20 -0.20
N PRO A 55 1.87 10.83 -0.70
CA PRO A 55 0.62 11.33 -0.14
C PRO A 55 0.36 10.76 1.26
N MET A 56 0.96 9.63 1.63
CA MET A 56 0.86 9.06 2.98
C MET A 56 1.74 9.83 3.96
N THR A 57 1.17 10.30 5.08
CA THR A 57 1.92 10.87 6.20
C THR A 57 2.24 9.79 7.23
N ASN A 58 3.31 9.95 8.01
CA ASN A 58 3.66 9.02 9.09
C ASN A 58 2.55 8.93 10.14
N GLN A 59 1.89 10.04 10.46
CA GLN A 59 0.75 10.08 11.37
C GLN A 59 -0.44 9.25 10.86
N LEU A 60 -0.70 9.27 9.55
CA LEU A 60 -1.77 8.46 8.97
C LEU A 60 -1.36 6.98 8.93
N PHE A 61 -0.10 6.69 8.60
CA PHE A 61 0.45 5.34 8.73
C PHE A 61 0.23 4.82 10.16
N ASP A 62 0.65 5.58 11.18
CA ASP A 62 0.50 5.21 12.59
C ASP A 62 -0.97 4.99 12.97
N ARG A 63 -1.90 5.79 12.43
CA ARG A 63 -3.36 5.60 12.62
C ARG A 63 -3.83 4.26 12.06
N LEU A 64 -3.43 3.95 10.84
CA LEU A 64 -3.88 2.75 10.12
C LEU A 64 -3.22 1.46 10.65
N THR A 65 -2.07 1.57 11.30
CA THR A 65 -1.30 0.43 11.84
C THR A 65 -1.31 0.36 13.36
N GLN A 66 -2.26 1.03 14.04
CA GLN A 66 -2.40 0.90 15.49
C GLN A 66 -2.61 -0.58 15.89
N PRO A 67 -2.01 -1.03 17.01
CA PRO A 67 -2.24 -2.38 17.49
C PRO A 67 -3.71 -2.61 17.85
N ALA A 68 -4.17 -3.85 17.67
CA ALA A 68 -5.52 -4.26 18.03
C ALA A 68 -5.82 -3.97 19.51
N ASP A 69 -4.86 -4.28 20.38
CA ASP A 69 -4.88 -3.98 21.81
C ASP A 69 -4.87 -2.45 22.07
N PRO A 70 -5.97 -1.86 22.58
CA PRO A 70 -6.07 -0.43 22.85
C PRO A 70 -5.02 0.10 23.82
N SER A 71 -4.53 -0.73 24.74
CA SER A 71 -3.52 -0.32 25.72
C SER A 71 -2.14 -0.06 25.10
N LYS A 72 -1.90 -0.61 23.91
CA LYS A 72 -0.65 -0.44 23.16
C LYS A 72 -0.73 0.70 22.14
N ARG A 73 -1.91 1.32 21.97
CA ARG A 73 -2.11 2.38 21.00
C ARG A 73 -1.41 3.66 21.44
N LYS A 74 -0.79 4.34 20.49
CA LYS A 74 -0.09 5.60 20.72
C LYS A 74 -0.98 6.77 20.32
N LYS A 75 -0.92 7.85 21.09
CA LYS A 75 -1.52 9.13 20.69
C LYS A 75 -0.82 9.63 19.43
N ILE A 76 -1.61 10.08 18.46
CA ILE A 76 -1.11 10.64 17.20
C ILE A 76 -1.09 12.15 17.32
N ASP A 77 0.03 12.76 16.95
CA ASP A 77 0.16 14.21 16.86
C ASP A 77 -0.17 14.67 15.44
N TYR A 78 -1.41 15.11 15.21
CA TYR A 78 -1.86 15.64 13.92
C TYR A 78 -1.42 17.08 13.65
N MET A 79 -0.68 17.71 14.56
CA MET A 79 -0.11 19.05 14.34
C MET A 79 1.23 18.97 13.60
N SER A 80 1.89 17.82 13.62
CA SER A 80 3.10 17.55 12.82
C SER A 80 2.76 16.78 11.55
N VAL A 81 3.43 17.14 10.45
CA VAL A 81 3.36 16.39 9.19
C VAL A 81 4.74 15.90 8.84
N THR A 82 4.92 14.59 8.89
CA THR A 82 6.11 13.94 8.37
C THR A 82 5.72 13.10 7.17
N SER A 83 6.36 13.35 6.03
CA SER A 83 6.19 12.60 4.80
C SER A 83 7.55 12.15 4.29
N TYR A 84 7.57 11.02 3.59
CA TYR A 84 8.75 10.54 2.87
C TYR A 84 8.61 10.80 1.37
N THR A 85 9.72 10.73 0.64
CA THR A 85 9.77 10.98 -0.80
C THR A 85 10.06 9.70 -1.59
N TYR A 86 9.72 9.72 -2.87
CA TYR A 86 10.12 8.74 -3.87
C TYR A 86 11.04 9.40 -4.89
N THR A 87 12.16 8.74 -5.14
CA THR A 87 13.08 8.99 -6.27
C THR A 87 12.78 7.98 -7.39
N PRO A 88 13.28 8.14 -8.62
CA PRO A 88 12.99 7.20 -9.71
C PRO A 88 13.39 5.75 -9.41
N ARG A 89 14.47 5.50 -8.66
CA ARG A 89 14.89 4.13 -8.30
C ARG A 89 14.08 3.52 -7.16
N LYS A 90 13.55 4.34 -6.23
CA LYS A 90 12.90 3.84 -5.02
C LYS A 90 11.68 2.96 -5.30
N PRO A 91 10.74 3.28 -6.21
CA PRO A 91 9.66 2.38 -6.57
C PRO A 91 10.12 0.99 -7.02
N LEU A 92 11.19 0.89 -7.82
CA LEU A 92 11.73 -0.39 -8.30
C LEU A 92 12.21 -1.25 -7.13
N ARG A 93 13.01 -0.66 -6.23
CA ARG A 93 13.45 -1.32 -5.00
C ARG A 93 12.26 -1.72 -4.12
N ARG A 94 11.33 -0.79 -3.88
CA ARG A 94 10.17 -1.02 -3.00
C ARG A 94 9.28 -2.14 -3.49
N VAL A 95 9.01 -2.23 -4.79
CA VAL A 95 8.23 -3.34 -5.36
C VAL A 95 9.00 -4.66 -5.19
N LEU A 96 10.29 -4.69 -5.52
CA LEU A 96 11.10 -5.91 -5.41
C LEU A 96 11.21 -6.41 -3.96
N ASP A 97 11.65 -5.54 -3.04
CA ASP A 97 11.86 -5.88 -1.63
C ASP A 97 10.55 -6.34 -0.98
N HIS A 98 9.43 -5.70 -1.32
CA HIS A 98 8.12 -6.06 -0.79
C HIS A 98 7.64 -7.42 -1.29
N ALA A 99 7.86 -7.73 -2.58
CA ALA A 99 7.53 -9.03 -3.13
C ALA A 99 8.37 -10.15 -2.47
N LEU A 100 9.67 -9.92 -2.26
CA LEU A 100 10.56 -10.88 -1.62
C LEU A 100 10.21 -11.12 -0.14
N ASP A 101 9.89 -10.06 0.59
CA ASP A 101 9.49 -10.14 2.00
C ASP A 101 8.24 -11.02 2.17
N HIS A 102 7.21 -10.76 1.36
CA HIS A 102 5.96 -11.52 1.46
C HIS A 102 6.02 -12.89 0.79
N LEU A 103 6.93 -13.12 -0.16
CA LEU A 103 7.24 -14.47 -0.63
C LEU A 103 7.79 -15.32 0.53
N ASN A 104 8.75 -14.77 1.28
CA ASN A 104 9.26 -15.41 2.49
C ASN A 104 8.15 -15.57 3.56
N GLN A 105 7.28 -14.58 3.74
CA GLN A 105 6.18 -14.67 4.70
C GLN A 105 5.21 -15.82 4.38
N ILE A 106 4.87 -16.05 3.11
CA ILE A 106 4.02 -17.19 2.70
C ILE A 106 4.67 -18.51 3.14
N ASP A 107 5.94 -18.71 2.80
CA ASP A 107 6.66 -19.95 3.11
C ASP A 107 6.73 -20.16 4.63
N GLN A 108 6.99 -19.10 5.41
CA GLN A 108 7.03 -19.18 6.87
C GLN A 108 5.66 -19.48 7.48
N TRP A 109 4.57 -18.86 7.00
CA TRP A 109 3.21 -19.16 7.48
C TRP A 109 2.79 -20.58 7.16
N GLN A 110 3.10 -21.09 5.96
CA GLN A 110 2.81 -22.48 5.61
C GLN A 110 3.55 -23.47 6.51
N ARG A 111 4.84 -23.23 6.77
CA ARG A 111 5.62 -24.06 7.69
C ARG A 111 5.09 -23.99 9.11
N TRP A 112 4.69 -22.81 9.57
CA TRP A 112 4.08 -22.68 10.89
C TRP A 112 2.78 -23.49 10.98
N ARG A 113 1.89 -23.32 10.01
CA ARG A 113 0.61 -24.02 9.95
C ARG A 113 0.77 -25.54 9.91
N ARG A 114 1.70 -26.05 9.09
CA ARG A 114 1.83 -27.49 8.81
C ARG A 114 2.75 -28.22 9.79
N GLU A 115 3.81 -27.56 10.24
CA GLU A 115 4.90 -28.18 11.00
C GLU A 115 5.04 -27.59 12.41
N GLY A 116 4.29 -26.55 12.75
CA GLY A 116 4.42 -25.86 14.04
C GLY A 116 5.69 -25.00 14.18
N VAL A 117 6.42 -24.78 13.08
CA VAL A 117 7.66 -23.99 13.09
C VAL A 117 7.33 -22.50 13.19
N VAL A 118 7.55 -21.91 14.36
CA VAL A 118 7.30 -20.48 14.60
C VAL A 118 8.24 -19.65 13.71
N PRO A 119 7.70 -18.69 12.95
CA PRO A 119 8.45 -17.80 12.06
C PRO A 119 9.48 -16.95 12.79
N ILE A 120 10.60 -16.68 12.13
CA ILE A 120 11.67 -15.82 12.63
C ILE A 120 11.63 -14.53 11.83
N PRO A 121 11.49 -13.36 12.48
CA PRO A 121 11.53 -12.07 11.79
C PRO A 121 12.82 -11.94 10.97
N THR A 122 12.69 -11.46 9.74
CA THR A 122 13.83 -11.09 8.89
C THR A 122 14.30 -9.68 9.25
N ASP A 123 15.60 -9.52 9.51
CA ASP A 123 16.24 -8.24 9.79
C ASP A 123 17.00 -7.75 8.55
N GLY A 124 16.47 -6.73 7.87
CA GLY A 124 17.16 -6.18 6.69
C GLY A 124 16.33 -5.31 5.77
N TRP A 125 15.01 -5.22 6.00
CA TRP A 125 14.14 -4.43 5.14
C TRP A 125 14.16 -2.95 5.47
N ALA A 126 14.34 -2.11 4.44
CA ALA A 126 14.16 -0.66 4.54
C ALA A 126 12.73 -0.28 4.13
N PRO A 127 11.88 0.22 5.05
CA PRO A 127 10.50 0.57 4.77
C PRO A 127 10.38 1.73 3.76
N SER A 128 9.17 1.95 3.25
CA SER A 128 8.91 3.06 2.31
C SER A 128 9.23 4.44 2.90
N THR A 129 9.21 4.58 4.22
CA THR A 129 9.60 5.80 4.94
C THR A 129 11.09 6.10 4.84
N VAL A 130 11.92 5.13 4.45
CA VAL A 130 13.39 5.26 4.31
C VAL A 130 13.78 5.36 2.84
N THR A 131 14.60 6.37 2.52
CA THR A 131 15.26 6.52 1.22
C THR A 131 16.73 6.20 1.39
N LEU A 132 17.21 5.15 0.73
CA LEU A 132 18.60 4.70 0.80
C LEU A 132 19.50 5.55 -0.13
N PRO A 133 20.82 5.59 0.09
CA PRO A 133 21.74 6.27 -0.82
C PRO A 133 21.62 5.78 -2.28
N GLU A 134 21.42 4.47 -2.48
CA GLU A 134 21.24 3.87 -3.81
C GLU A 134 19.95 4.31 -4.52
N ASP A 135 18.92 4.69 -3.76
CA ASP A 135 17.66 5.21 -4.32
C ASP A 135 17.91 6.54 -5.06
N ARG A 136 19.03 7.24 -4.78
CA ARG A 136 19.37 8.55 -5.33
C ARG A 136 20.30 8.50 -6.55
N LEU A 137 20.71 7.30 -6.96
CA LEU A 137 21.54 7.13 -8.15
C LEU A 137 20.71 7.38 -9.43
N PRO A 138 21.30 7.93 -10.51
CA PRO A 138 20.61 8.09 -11.78
C PRO A 138 20.05 6.76 -12.30
N LEU A 139 18.85 6.75 -12.86
CA LEU A 139 18.25 5.56 -13.46
C LEU A 139 18.59 5.53 -14.96
N THR A 140 19.39 4.56 -15.40
CA THR A 140 19.64 4.33 -16.83
C THR A 140 18.62 3.35 -17.41
N ALA A 141 18.52 3.29 -18.75
CA ALA A 141 17.68 2.28 -19.42
C ALA A 141 18.11 0.84 -19.08
N ALA A 142 19.43 0.59 -19.03
CA ALA A 142 19.96 -0.73 -18.69
C ALA A 142 19.68 -1.10 -17.21
N ASP A 143 19.76 -0.13 -16.30
CA ASP A 143 19.34 -0.34 -14.92
C ASP A 143 17.86 -0.71 -14.86
N LEU A 144 17.01 0.07 -15.54
CA LEU A 144 15.56 -0.16 -15.55
C LEU A 144 15.22 -1.55 -16.08
N ASP A 145 15.79 -1.97 -17.21
CA ASP A 145 15.55 -3.30 -17.77
C ASP A 145 15.94 -4.41 -16.80
N ALA A 146 17.09 -4.27 -16.14
CA ALA A 146 17.55 -5.25 -15.15
C ALA A 146 16.65 -5.28 -13.90
N TRP A 147 16.19 -4.11 -13.43
CA TRP A 147 15.25 -4.02 -12.31
C TRP A 147 13.88 -4.61 -12.66
N LEU A 148 13.33 -4.25 -13.81
CA LEU A 148 12.04 -4.78 -14.28
C LEU A 148 12.10 -6.30 -14.43
N TRP A 149 13.19 -6.85 -14.97
CA TRP A 149 13.34 -8.31 -15.04
C TRP A 149 13.28 -8.96 -13.66
N ARG A 150 13.99 -8.42 -12.65
CA ARG A 150 13.99 -8.96 -11.27
C ARG A 150 12.62 -8.85 -10.62
N VAL A 151 11.97 -7.71 -10.77
CA VAL A 151 10.59 -7.46 -10.30
C VAL A 151 9.63 -8.47 -10.94
N ASP A 152 9.71 -8.66 -12.25
CA ASP A 152 8.88 -9.64 -12.97
C ASP A 152 9.13 -11.07 -12.46
N GLN A 153 10.38 -11.45 -12.17
CA GLN A 153 10.67 -12.77 -11.60
C GLN A 153 10.08 -12.93 -10.20
N ALA A 154 10.27 -11.95 -9.31
CA ALA A 154 9.80 -12.00 -7.93
C ALA A 154 8.27 -12.05 -7.87
N MET A 155 7.59 -11.17 -8.62
CA MET A 155 6.12 -11.14 -8.67
C MET A 155 5.55 -12.41 -9.28
N ARG A 156 6.17 -12.96 -10.33
CA ARG A 156 5.75 -14.25 -10.89
C ARG A 156 5.85 -15.38 -9.87
N LEU A 157 6.95 -15.45 -9.10
CA LEU A 157 7.11 -16.46 -8.04
C LEU A 157 6.07 -16.27 -6.94
N LEU A 158 5.84 -15.03 -6.49
CA LEU A 158 4.83 -14.69 -5.50
C LEU A 158 3.43 -15.13 -5.95
N THR A 159 3.03 -14.76 -7.16
CA THR A 159 1.73 -15.14 -7.73
C THR A 159 1.60 -16.66 -7.89
N GLN A 160 2.66 -17.36 -8.31
CA GLN A 160 2.67 -18.82 -8.39
C GLN A 160 2.47 -19.48 -7.02
N ARG A 161 3.12 -18.95 -5.96
CA ARG A 161 2.91 -19.43 -4.59
C ARG A 161 1.49 -19.17 -4.12
N ALA A 162 0.97 -17.95 -4.34
CA ALA A 162 -0.38 -17.56 -3.98
C ALA A 162 -1.45 -18.47 -4.64
N ALA A 163 -1.30 -18.76 -5.94
CA ALA A 163 -2.21 -19.62 -6.69
C ALA A 163 -2.21 -21.09 -6.22
N GLY A 164 -1.16 -21.52 -5.51
CA GLY A 164 -1.06 -22.85 -4.92
C GLY A 164 -1.64 -22.98 -3.51
N LEU A 165 -2.15 -21.89 -2.93
CA LEU A 165 -2.75 -21.90 -1.58
C LEU A 165 -4.20 -22.37 -1.64
N SER A 166 -4.58 -23.24 -0.70
CA SER A 166 -6.00 -23.54 -0.45
C SER A 166 -6.69 -22.40 0.28
N ASP A 167 -8.03 -22.33 0.25
CA ASP A 167 -8.77 -21.36 1.06
C ASP A 167 -8.45 -21.49 2.55
N ASP A 168 -8.26 -22.72 3.05
CA ASP A 168 -7.85 -22.92 4.43
C ASP A 168 -6.42 -22.42 4.70
N ASP A 169 -5.51 -22.43 3.72
CA ASP A 169 -4.19 -21.78 3.87
C ASP A 169 -4.32 -20.25 3.87
N LEU A 170 -5.18 -19.73 3.00
CA LEU A 170 -5.43 -18.29 2.83
C LEU A 170 -6.04 -17.67 4.09
N ASP A 171 -6.97 -18.37 4.73
CA ASP A 171 -7.77 -17.89 5.85
C ASP A 171 -7.29 -18.42 7.21
N TRP A 172 -6.21 -19.21 7.24
CA TRP A 172 -5.61 -19.62 8.49
C TRP A 172 -5.12 -18.40 9.27
N GLN A 173 -5.57 -18.30 10.52
CA GLN A 173 -5.22 -17.23 11.44
C GLN A 173 -4.00 -17.63 12.29
N PRO A 174 -2.88 -16.93 12.18
CA PRO A 174 -1.70 -17.16 13.01
C PRO A 174 -1.99 -17.02 14.51
N PRO A 175 -1.44 -17.90 15.37
CA PRO A 175 -1.68 -17.88 16.81
C PRO A 175 -1.26 -16.59 17.54
N ASP A 176 -0.30 -15.84 16.99
CA ASP A 176 0.16 -14.57 17.55
C ASP A 176 -0.71 -13.37 17.16
N GLY A 177 -1.79 -13.60 16.38
CA GLY A 177 -2.65 -12.54 15.86
C GLY A 177 -2.10 -11.85 14.60
N GLY A 178 -1.08 -12.42 13.95
CA GLY A 178 -0.60 -11.99 12.63
C GLY A 178 -1.67 -12.07 11.55
N TRP A 179 -1.39 -11.55 10.35
CA TRP A 179 -2.43 -11.50 9.30
C TRP A 179 -2.59 -12.84 8.58
N PRO A 180 -3.83 -13.25 8.23
CA PRO A 180 -4.05 -14.34 7.28
C PRO A 180 -3.40 -14.03 5.92
N LEU A 181 -3.02 -15.08 5.18
CA LEU A 181 -2.36 -14.92 3.89
C LEU A 181 -3.25 -14.19 2.87
N ARG A 182 -4.58 -14.37 2.92
CA ARG A 182 -5.51 -13.62 2.05
C ARG A 182 -5.30 -12.12 2.20
N ARG A 183 -5.31 -11.62 3.44
CA ARG A 183 -5.07 -10.21 3.76
C ARG A 183 -3.69 -9.76 3.27
N ILE A 184 -2.64 -10.53 3.55
CA ILE A 184 -1.27 -10.22 3.12
C ILE A 184 -1.18 -10.07 1.60
N LEU A 185 -1.75 -10.99 0.84
CA LEU A 185 -1.64 -10.96 -0.62
C LEU A 185 -2.38 -9.76 -1.24
N HIS A 186 -3.55 -9.39 -0.72
CA HIS A 186 -4.20 -8.14 -1.15
C HIS A 186 -3.42 -6.89 -0.74
N HIS A 187 -2.78 -6.91 0.43
CA HIS A 187 -1.86 -5.85 0.86
C HIS A 187 -0.70 -5.67 -0.13
N VAL A 188 -0.07 -6.76 -0.57
CA VAL A 188 1.02 -6.70 -1.55
C VAL A 188 0.54 -6.10 -2.86
N ALA A 189 -0.54 -6.64 -3.42
CA ALA A 189 -1.13 -6.18 -4.67
C ALA A 189 -1.46 -4.68 -4.64
N ARG A 190 -2.07 -4.20 -3.54
CA ARG A 190 -2.42 -2.79 -3.38
C ARG A 190 -1.18 -1.90 -3.26
N SER A 191 -0.23 -2.30 -2.42
CA SER A 191 0.99 -1.52 -2.15
C SER A 191 1.91 -1.45 -3.37
N GLU A 192 1.95 -2.50 -4.19
CA GLU A 192 2.71 -2.51 -5.43
C GLU A 192 2.29 -1.35 -6.36
N VAL A 193 0.99 -1.20 -6.60
CA VAL A 193 0.47 -0.11 -7.44
C VAL A 193 0.76 1.25 -6.82
N LEU A 194 0.61 1.38 -5.50
CA LEU A 194 0.93 2.60 -4.77
C LEU A 194 2.38 3.03 -5.00
N TYR A 195 3.33 2.09 -4.84
CA TYR A 195 4.74 2.38 -5.05
C TYR A 195 5.04 2.70 -6.52
N ALA A 196 4.55 1.86 -7.44
CA ALA A 196 4.82 1.99 -8.85
C ALA A 196 4.28 3.30 -9.42
N ALA A 197 3.09 3.72 -8.99
CA ALA A 197 2.41 4.91 -9.49
C ALA A 197 2.84 6.21 -8.80
N SER A 198 3.85 6.21 -7.93
CA SER A 198 4.19 7.37 -7.09
C SER A 198 4.44 8.66 -7.87
N PHE A 199 5.04 8.56 -9.07
CA PHE A 199 5.29 9.69 -9.97
C PHE A 199 4.06 10.05 -10.82
N ASP A 200 3.34 9.05 -11.33
CA ASP A 200 2.17 9.29 -12.19
C ASP A 200 0.94 9.81 -11.42
N GLU A 201 0.83 9.47 -10.14
CA GLU A 201 -0.26 9.90 -9.26
C GLU A 201 0.16 11.05 -8.32
N VAL A 202 1.23 11.79 -8.66
CA VAL A 202 1.67 12.96 -7.89
C VAL A 202 0.51 13.94 -7.68
N LEU A 203 0.51 14.60 -6.52
CA LEU A 203 -0.48 15.61 -6.16
C LEU A 203 0.15 17.00 -6.13
N PRO A 204 -0.63 18.07 -6.34
CA PRO A 204 -0.16 19.45 -6.22
C PRO A 204 0.53 19.73 -4.87
N ASP A 205 1.54 20.59 -4.87
CA ASP A 205 2.24 21.01 -3.65
C ASP A 205 1.42 21.98 -2.79
N ASP A 206 0.61 22.83 -3.44
CA ASP A 206 -0.32 23.72 -2.73
C ASP A 206 -1.33 22.88 -1.93
N PRO A 207 -1.46 23.07 -0.60
CA PRO A 207 -2.29 22.22 0.25
C PRO A 207 -3.78 22.24 -0.10
N VAL A 208 -4.31 23.38 -0.57
CA VAL A 208 -5.73 23.50 -0.91
C VAL A 208 -5.99 22.77 -2.21
N ALA A 209 -5.16 22.98 -3.23
CA ALA A 209 -5.21 22.24 -4.49
C ALA A 209 -4.98 20.74 -4.27
N ARG A 210 -4.07 20.37 -3.36
CA ARG A 210 -3.78 18.98 -2.98
C ARG A 210 -5.00 18.29 -2.40
N TYR A 211 -5.71 18.96 -1.48
CA TYR A 211 -6.93 18.44 -0.89
C TYR A 211 -8.05 18.33 -1.93
N ALA A 212 -8.23 19.36 -2.77
CA ALA A 212 -9.25 19.34 -3.82
C ALA A 212 -9.02 18.20 -4.82
N GLU A 213 -7.78 17.95 -5.23
CA GLU A 213 -7.42 16.82 -6.09
C GLU A 213 -7.66 15.46 -5.39
N ALA A 214 -7.27 15.34 -4.12
CA ALA A 214 -7.53 14.15 -3.33
C ALA A 214 -9.03 13.84 -3.19
N ASP A 215 -9.85 14.88 -2.95
CA ASP A 215 -11.30 14.79 -2.89
C ASP A 215 -11.92 14.38 -4.23
N ALA A 216 -11.48 14.99 -5.33
CA ALA A 216 -11.95 14.64 -6.66
C ALA A 216 -11.67 13.17 -7.00
N ARG A 217 -10.46 12.68 -6.68
CA ARG A 217 -10.09 11.26 -6.86
C ARG A 217 -10.93 10.33 -6.00
N PHE A 218 -11.12 10.66 -4.72
CA PHE A 218 -11.97 9.91 -3.80
C PHE A 218 -13.41 9.83 -4.30
N SER A 219 -14.01 10.97 -4.62
CA SER A 219 -15.38 11.07 -5.11
C SER A 219 -15.60 10.27 -6.40
N LYS A 220 -14.67 10.37 -7.36
CA LYS A 220 -14.72 9.59 -8.60
C LYS A 220 -14.68 8.07 -8.34
N ARG A 221 -13.77 7.61 -7.47
CA ARG A 221 -13.64 6.18 -7.16
C ARG A 221 -14.81 5.67 -6.32
N LEU A 222 -15.38 6.48 -5.45
CA LEU A 222 -16.58 6.12 -4.67
C LEU A 222 -17.79 5.87 -5.58
N VAL A 223 -18.00 6.73 -6.59
CA VAL A 223 -19.08 6.53 -7.57
C VAL A 223 -18.88 5.21 -8.34
N ALA A 224 -17.66 4.93 -8.79
CA ALA A 224 -17.35 3.68 -9.48
C ALA A 224 -17.54 2.44 -8.58
N ALA A 225 -17.04 2.49 -7.34
CA ALA A 225 -17.13 1.39 -6.39
C ALA A 225 -18.58 1.03 -6.01
N ARG A 226 -19.46 2.04 -5.90
CA ARG A 226 -20.89 1.83 -5.62
C ARG A 226 -21.58 1.01 -6.71
N ALA A 227 -21.15 1.13 -7.97
CA ALA A 227 -21.71 0.35 -9.07
C ALA A 227 -21.32 -1.15 -9.01
N MET A 228 -20.34 -1.50 -8.17
CA MET A 228 -19.77 -2.85 -8.07
C MET A 228 -19.96 -3.48 -6.68
N THR A 229 -20.67 -2.81 -5.77
CA THR A 229 -20.75 -3.21 -4.35
C THR A 229 -21.44 -4.57 -4.15
N ASP A 230 -22.40 -4.91 -5.00
CA ASP A 230 -23.17 -6.16 -4.89
C ASP A 230 -22.53 -7.33 -5.65
N ASP A 231 -21.36 -7.15 -6.27
CA ASP A 231 -20.64 -8.21 -6.96
C ASP A 231 -19.82 -9.04 -5.94
N PRO A 232 -20.16 -10.32 -5.69
CA PRO A 232 -19.46 -11.15 -4.71
C PRO A 232 -18.03 -11.53 -5.13
N SER A 233 -17.65 -11.29 -6.39
CA SER A 233 -16.30 -11.52 -6.88
C SER A 233 -15.35 -10.35 -6.61
N ILE A 234 -15.86 -9.26 -6.02
CA ILE A 234 -15.12 -8.02 -5.79
C ILE A 234 -14.97 -7.74 -4.30
N VAL A 235 -13.78 -7.28 -3.93
CA VAL A 235 -13.42 -6.81 -2.58
C VAL A 235 -12.73 -5.44 -2.66
N PHE A 236 -12.75 -4.69 -1.56
CA PHE A 236 -12.10 -3.38 -1.43
C PHE A 236 -11.04 -3.41 -0.33
N PRO A 237 -9.86 -4.02 -0.59
CA PRO A 237 -8.76 -4.02 0.36
C PRO A 237 -8.09 -2.66 0.41
N ASP A 238 -7.87 -2.18 1.62
CA ASP A 238 -7.04 -1.01 1.89
C ASP A 238 -5.55 -1.31 1.64
N PRO A 239 -4.66 -0.31 1.76
CA PRO A 239 -3.23 -0.53 1.63
C PRO A 239 -2.62 -1.50 2.65
N TYR A 240 -3.35 -2.02 3.63
CA TYR A 240 -2.90 -3.02 4.62
C TYR A 240 -3.72 -4.32 4.52
N GLY A 241 -4.45 -4.50 3.42
CA GLY A 241 -5.22 -5.69 3.09
C GLY A 241 -6.50 -5.88 3.92
N THR A 242 -6.89 -4.89 4.72
CA THR A 242 -8.17 -4.90 5.43
C THR A 242 -9.29 -4.66 4.42
N PHE A 243 -10.31 -5.51 4.43
CA PHE A 243 -11.45 -5.37 3.54
C PHE A 243 -12.47 -4.38 4.08
N PHE A 244 -12.92 -3.49 3.21
CA PHE A 244 -13.98 -2.53 3.49
C PHE A 244 -15.16 -2.73 2.53
N THR A 245 -16.31 -2.19 2.92
CA THR A 245 -17.36 -1.83 1.96
C THR A 245 -17.16 -0.36 1.54
N PRO A 246 -17.69 0.10 0.39
CA PRO A 246 -17.59 1.52 0.03
C PRO A 246 -18.19 2.45 1.08
N ALA A 247 -19.25 2.03 1.77
CA ALA A 247 -19.81 2.76 2.92
C ALA A 247 -18.84 2.81 4.11
N GLY A 248 -18.16 1.69 4.40
CA GLY A 248 -17.12 1.63 5.43
C GLY A 248 -15.94 2.56 5.14
N VAL A 249 -15.51 2.67 3.88
CA VAL A 249 -14.46 3.62 3.49
C VAL A 249 -14.90 5.07 3.74
N VAL A 250 -16.14 5.42 3.41
CA VAL A 250 -16.68 6.76 3.71
C VAL A 250 -16.68 7.02 5.22
N ALA A 251 -17.07 6.04 6.02
CA ALA A 251 -17.06 6.16 7.48
C ALA A 251 -15.65 6.42 8.03
N GLU A 252 -14.62 5.74 7.50
CA GLU A 252 -13.22 5.97 7.90
C GLU A 252 -12.73 7.38 7.55
N VAL A 253 -13.08 7.90 6.37
CA VAL A 253 -12.74 9.28 5.98
C VAL A 253 -13.38 10.27 6.95
N LEU A 254 -14.67 10.11 7.25
CA LEU A 254 -15.39 10.99 8.17
C LEU A 254 -14.84 10.90 9.60
N ALA A 255 -14.47 9.71 10.05
CA ALA A 255 -13.85 9.50 11.36
C ALA A 255 -12.51 10.23 11.45
N LEU A 256 -11.63 10.05 10.46
CA LEU A 256 -10.36 10.76 10.38
C LEU A 256 -10.56 12.28 10.36
N GLU A 257 -11.43 12.80 9.49
CA GLU A 257 -11.66 14.25 9.39
C GLU A 257 -12.23 14.83 10.71
N SER A 258 -13.06 14.06 11.43
CA SER A 258 -13.55 14.46 12.76
C SER A 258 -12.45 14.48 13.81
N GLU A 259 -11.55 13.50 13.82
CA GLU A 259 -10.36 13.47 14.70
C GLU A 259 -9.48 14.70 14.43
N LEU A 260 -9.23 15.01 13.15
CA LEU A 260 -8.41 16.16 12.74
C LEU A 260 -9.02 17.48 13.21
N LEU A 261 -10.32 17.69 13.02
CA LEU A 261 -11.01 18.90 13.50
C LEU A 261 -10.92 19.02 15.03
N THR A 262 -11.15 17.93 15.75
CA THR A 262 -11.07 17.91 17.22
C THR A 262 -9.68 18.31 17.72
N SER A 263 -8.63 17.81 17.06
CA SER A 263 -7.23 18.10 17.41
C SER A 263 -6.78 19.55 17.19
N VAL A 264 -7.52 20.34 16.41
CA VAL A 264 -7.24 21.78 16.23
C VAL A 264 -8.06 22.65 17.18
N THR A 265 -9.20 22.16 17.64
CA THR A 265 -10.10 22.91 18.54
C THR A 265 -9.82 22.71 20.02
N GLY A 266 -9.01 21.71 20.39
CA GLY A 266 -8.63 21.38 21.77
C GLY A 266 -7.20 21.74 22.08
#